data_AF-A0A921H4Z4-F1
#
_entry.id   AF-A0A921H4Z4-F1
#
_cell.length_a   1.000
_cell.length_b   1.000
_cell.length_c   1.000
_cell.angle_alpha   90.00
_cell.angle_beta   90.00
_cell.angle_gamma   90.00
#
_symmetry.space_group_name_H-M   'P 1'
#
loop_
_entity.id
_entity.type
_entity.pdbx_description
1 polymer ?
#
loop_
_entity_poly.entity_id
_entity_poly.type
_entity_poly.pdbx_seq_one_letter_code
_entity_poly.pdbx_strand_id
1 'polypeptide(L)'
;MERESLDKKLPWENRLSIFRFVQNPLKYVTDEDEFDCLPDRIPLRHDIGIYFPAYDDYMDYYQFDKEINPEFIKRLADMFEACVNQGNINAKIEFYNLLKKFPIINYHRNFIDEISKRRIVVTPQIKELGRWMVMEAPDREVVKMGIIILGISHDVDSIPLLKSIAKHGEFTYYVGSALYELTPQWDLMLIDIIEPLYYWGRVMAVTLLLDYSLREEVRKWCVRYGFRHNYSPDYNIEDCMKQGDILKDMRKEKWDEPLLRAVQVYVVFLLENARYSYKNGGEVIRLYLKYTIGKRRGYIQFHIIRQLCEFLKITEKDKTFVENLNMSEEDYSDIWIDVHKEIKKPWFQKLLGENRTYRTYPYTTQERLDNVVRNLGF
;
A
#
# COMPACT_ATOMS: atom_id res chain seq x y z
N MET A 1 44.84 21.00 29.69
CA MET A 1 44.72 19.59 29.26
C MET A 1 43.74 18.92 30.22
N GLU A 2 42.45 19.20 30.04
CA GLU A 2 41.38 18.49 30.73
C GLU A 2 40.83 17.45 29.76
N ARG A 3 40.92 16.17 30.15
CA ARG A 3 40.26 15.07 29.47
C ARG A 3 38.78 15.15 29.78
N GLU A 4 38.02 15.91 28.98
CA GLU A 4 36.59 15.60 28.78
C GLU A 4 36.50 14.38 27.88
N SER A 5 36.81 13.21 28.43
CA SER A 5 36.51 11.95 27.76
C SER A 5 35.27 11.32 28.39
N LEU A 6 34.24 11.15 27.54
CA LEU A 6 33.36 9.98 27.51
C LEU A 6 32.39 9.82 28.68
N ASP A 7 31.23 10.50 28.58
CA ASP A 7 29.92 9.89 28.84
C ASP A 7 28.77 10.86 28.47
N LYS A 8 28.85 11.51 27.30
CA LYS A 8 27.66 12.14 26.71
C LYS A 8 26.74 11.02 26.22
N LYS A 9 25.90 10.52 27.13
CA LYS A 9 24.81 9.62 26.76
C LYS A 9 23.96 10.28 25.70
N LEU A 10 23.78 9.62 24.56
CA LEU A 10 22.88 10.11 23.53
C LEU A 10 21.47 10.25 24.12
N PRO A 11 20.68 11.26 23.73
CA PRO A 11 19.35 11.50 24.30
C PRO A 11 18.37 10.31 24.23
N TRP A 12 18.67 9.32 23.40
CA TRP A 12 17.84 8.17 23.10
C TRP A 12 18.45 6.82 23.52
N GLU A 13 19.60 6.79 24.20
CA GLU A 13 20.34 5.56 24.54
C GLU A 13 19.56 4.56 25.43
N ASN A 14 18.60 5.03 26.22
CA ASN A 14 17.81 4.17 27.13
C ASN A 14 16.42 3.82 26.59
N ARG A 15 16.10 4.21 25.35
CA ARG A 15 14.79 3.94 24.74
C ARG A 15 14.83 2.62 23.96
N LEU A 16 13.70 1.93 23.91
CA LEU A 16 13.58 0.69 23.15
C LEU A 16 13.78 0.98 21.65
N SER A 17 14.77 0.33 21.05
CA SER A 17 14.95 0.32 19.59
C SER A 17 13.70 -0.25 18.91
N ILE A 18 13.24 0.44 17.87
CA ILE A 18 12.11 -0.03 17.05
C ILE A 18 12.44 -1.38 16.40
N PHE A 19 13.67 -1.59 15.94
CA PHE A 19 14.06 -2.87 15.36
C PHE A 19 13.92 -4.02 16.36
N ARG A 20 14.34 -3.81 17.62
CA ARG A 20 14.17 -4.82 18.68
C ARG A 20 12.70 -5.08 19.00
N PHE A 21 11.85 -4.05 18.93
CA PHE A 21 10.41 -4.20 19.05
C PHE A 21 9.83 -5.05 17.91
N VAL A 22 10.12 -4.70 16.65
CA VAL A 22 9.61 -5.42 15.46
C VAL A 22 10.07 -6.87 15.43
N GLN A 23 11.26 -7.19 15.94
CA GLN A 23 11.74 -8.57 16.03
C GLN A 23 10.95 -9.45 17.03
N ASN A 24 10.37 -8.86 18.07
CA ASN A 24 9.63 -9.59 19.09
C ASN A 24 8.61 -8.68 19.81
N PRO A 25 7.50 -8.30 19.14
CA PRO A 25 6.50 -7.39 19.72
C PRO A 25 5.84 -7.98 20.97
N LEU A 26 5.61 -9.31 20.98
CA LEU A 26 5.02 -10.06 22.10
C LEU A 26 5.81 -9.96 23.41
N LYS A 27 7.09 -9.60 23.35
CA LYS A 27 7.90 -9.37 24.56
C LYS A 27 7.55 -8.06 25.26
N TYR A 28 7.04 -7.08 24.51
CA TYR A 28 6.84 -5.71 24.99
C TYR A 28 5.38 -5.33 25.16
N VAL A 29 4.49 -6.07 24.48
CA VAL A 29 3.05 -5.79 24.42
C VAL A 29 2.29 -7.09 24.59
N THR A 30 1.26 -7.06 25.43
CA THR A 30 0.38 -8.22 25.68
C THR A 30 -0.98 -8.09 25.00
N ASP A 31 -1.35 -6.87 24.60
CA ASP A 31 -2.60 -6.58 23.90
C ASP A 31 -2.40 -6.69 22.38
N GLU A 32 -3.24 -7.50 21.73
CA GLU A 32 -3.13 -7.74 20.28
C GLU A 32 -3.36 -6.45 19.47
N ASP A 33 -4.21 -5.54 19.97
CA ASP A 33 -4.51 -4.26 19.33
C ASP A 33 -3.32 -3.28 19.37
N GLU A 34 -2.32 -3.55 20.21
CA GLU A 34 -1.11 -2.74 20.34
C GLU A 34 0.11 -3.35 19.61
N PHE A 35 0.00 -4.53 18.98
CA PHE A 35 1.13 -5.18 18.32
C PHE A 35 1.73 -4.36 17.18
N ASP A 36 0.89 -3.61 16.49
CA ASP A 36 1.31 -2.69 15.44
C ASP A 36 1.73 -1.32 16.00
N CYS A 37 1.43 -1.00 17.26
CA CYS A 37 1.78 0.31 17.83
C CYS A 37 3.28 0.42 18.14
N LEU A 38 3.98 1.26 17.38
CA LEU A 38 5.40 1.52 17.60
C LEU A 38 5.69 2.19 18.97
N PRO A 39 6.84 1.85 19.61
CA PRO A 39 7.16 2.28 20.97
C PRO A 39 7.49 3.78 21.12
N ASP A 40 7.66 4.52 20.03
CA ASP A 40 7.83 5.98 20.07
C ASP A 40 6.54 6.75 20.35
N ARG A 41 5.36 6.11 20.20
CA ARG A 41 4.03 6.64 20.53
C ARG A 41 3.81 8.08 20.06
N ILE A 42 4.27 8.38 18.84
CA ILE A 42 4.08 9.69 18.20
C ILE A 42 2.57 9.90 17.95
N PRO A 43 2.01 11.09 18.24
CA PRO A 43 0.63 11.42 17.91
C PRO A 43 0.33 11.24 16.42
N LEU A 44 -0.89 10.78 16.10
CA LEU A 44 -1.36 10.66 14.73
C LEU A 44 -1.40 12.03 14.05
N ARG A 45 -0.97 12.09 12.80
CA ARG A 45 -1.05 13.32 12.00
C ARG A 45 -2.42 13.51 11.38
N HIS A 46 -3.09 12.41 11.04
CA HIS A 46 -4.42 12.41 10.45
C HIS A 46 -5.45 11.79 11.40
N ASP A 47 -6.63 12.39 11.47
CA ASP A 47 -7.66 12.02 12.45
C ASP A 47 -8.46 10.79 12.01
N ILE A 48 -8.08 9.63 12.53
CA ILE A 48 -8.82 8.36 12.40
C ILE A 48 -9.03 7.64 13.73
N GLY A 49 -8.65 8.27 14.85
CA GLY A 49 -8.82 7.74 16.21
C GLY A 49 -7.93 6.54 16.60
N ILE A 50 -7.31 5.84 15.66
CA ILE A 50 -6.46 4.66 15.91
C ILE A 50 -5.22 4.66 15.02
N TYR A 51 -4.12 4.06 15.49
CA TYR A 51 -2.90 3.94 14.69
C TYR A 51 -3.01 2.78 13.70
N PHE A 52 -2.77 3.05 12.42
CA PHE A 52 -2.49 2.02 11.43
C PHE A 52 -1.10 2.25 10.81
N PRO A 53 -0.23 1.21 10.76
CA PRO A 53 1.09 1.34 10.14
C PRO A 53 1.03 1.90 8.72
N ALA A 54 1.85 2.92 8.45
CA ALA A 54 1.96 3.67 7.19
C ALA A 54 0.72 4.48 6.76
N TYR A 55 -0.35 4.56 7.55
CA TYR A 55 -1.52 5.37 7.17
C TYR A 55 -1.20 6.85 7.02
N ASP A 56 -0.53 7.44 8.01
CA ASP A 56 -0.20 8.86 7.96
C ASP A 56 0.71 9.18 6.76
N ASP A 57 1.61 8.26 6.42
CA ASP A 57 2.49 8.39 5.25
C ASP A 57 1.71 8.26 3.94
N TYR A 58 0.75 7.33 3.88
CA TYR A 58 -0.16 7.20 2.73
C TYR A 58 -0.95 8.49 2.50
N MET A 59 -1.56 9.05 3.55
CA MET A 59 -2.33 10.29 3.45
C MET A 59 -1.43 11.47 3.03
N ASP A 60 -0.26 11.59 3.65
CA ASP A 60 0.72 12.61 3.30
C ASP A 60 1.23 12.49 1.84
N TYR A 61 1.37 11.27 1.31
CA TYR A 61 1.85 11.04 -0.05
C TYR A 61 0.78 11.30 -1.12
N TYR A 62 -0.47 10.91 -0.87
CA TYR A 62 -1.53 10.92 -1.90
C TYR A 62 -2.46 12.12 -1.87
N GLN A 63 -2.69 12.72 -0.70
CA GLN A 63 -3.78 13.69 -0.54
C GLN A 63 -3.31 15.14 -0.44
N PHE A 64 -2.02 15.37 -0.27
CA PHE A 64 -1.50 16.71 0.00
C PHE A 64 -0.30 17.04 -0.90
N ASP A 65 -0.50 17.92 -1.88
CA ASP A 65 0.62 18.61 -2.52
C ASP A 65 1.28 19.54 -1.49
N LYS A 66 2.48 19.19 -1.05
CA LYS A 66 3.25 20.00 -0.10
C LYS A 66 4.42 20.64 -0.82
N GLU A 67 4.46 21.98 -0.81
CA GLU A 67 5.67 22.70 -1.20
C GLU A 67 6.78 22.41 -0.20
N ILE A 68 7.85 21.79 -0.69
CA ILE A 68 9.03 21.47 0.09
C ILE A 68 10.00 22.64 -0.04
N ASN A 69 10.37 23.24 1.09
CA ASN A 69 11.37 24.31 1.12
C ASN A 69 12.75 23.78 0.64
N PRO A 70 13.29 24.23 -0.50
CA PRO A 70 14.58 23.74 -1.00
C PRO A 70 15.76 24.02 -0.06
N GLU A 71 15.68 25.10 0.73
CA GLU A 71 16.72 25.45 1.70
C GLU A 71 16.77 24.45 2.86
N PHE A 72 15.61 23.91 3.26
CA PHE A 72 15.55 22.83 4.24
C PHE A 72 16.28 21.58 3.73
N ILE A 73 16.11 21.23 2.45
CA ILE A 73 16.77 20.07 1.84
C ILE A 73 18.29 20.25 1.79
N LYS A 74 18.76 21.43 1.38
CA LYS A 74 20.20 21.74 1.36
C LYS A 74 20.81 21.65 2.76
N ARG A 75 20.15 22.24 3.76
CA ARG A 75 20.58 22.16 5.15
C ARG A 75 20.62 20.71 5.65
N LEU A 76 19.62 19.90 5.30
CA LEU A 76 19.59 18.49 5.69
C LEU A 76 20.78 17.71 5.09
N ALA A 77 21.11 17.97 3.81
CA ALA A 77 22.28 17.39 3.16
C ALA A 77 23.61 17.87 3.79
N ASP A 78 23.74 19.16 4.11
CA ASP A 78 24.92 19.69 4.82
C ASP A 78 25.13 18.99 6.17
N MET A 79 24.04 18.81 6.93
CA MET A 79 24.07 18.14 8.23
C MET A 79 24.39 16.65 8.12
N PHE A 80 23.89 15.98 7.08
CA PHE A 80 24.25 14.59 6.78
C PHE A 80 25.74 14.47 6.49
N GLU A 81 26.30 15.31 5.62
CA GLU A 81 27.74 15.33 5.31
C GLU A 81 28.60 15.59 6.55
N ALA A 82 28.21 16.58 7.38
CA ALA A 82 28.91 16.87 8.63
C ALA A 82 28.86 15.67 9.60
N CYS A 83 27.72 14.99 9.70
CA CYS A 83 27.53 13.82 10.56
C CYS A 83 28.47 12.67 10.16
N VAL A 84 28.67 12.42 8.86
CA VAL A 84 29.46 11.27 8.38
C VAL A 84 30.96 11.58 8.26
N ASN A 85 31.34 12.83 7.98
CA ASN A 85 32.73 13.21 7.76
C ASN A 85 33.51 13.53 9.05
N GLN A 86 32.83 14.00 10.09
CA GLN A 86 33.50 14.52 11.29
C GLN A 86 33.42 13.60 12.51
N GLY A 87 32.59 12.53 12.46
CA GLY A 87 32.32 11.69 13.64
C GLY A 87 31.80 12.49 14.85
N ASN A 88 31.29 13.70 14.60
CA ASN A 88 30.97 14.66 15.64
C ASN A 88 29.60 14.30 16.26
N ILE A 89 29.62 13.93 17.54
CA ILE A 89 28.42 13.54 18.28
C ILE A 89 27.34 14.64 18.29
N ASN A 90 27.74 15.91 18.30
CA ASN A 90 26.78 17.03 18.25
C ASN A 90 26.10 17.10 16.88
N ALA A 91 26.85 16.94 15.78
CA ALA A 91 26.28 16.90 14.43
C ALA A 91 25.28 15.74 14.26
N LYS A 92 25.60 14.56 14.83
CA LYS A 92 24.68 13.42 14.88
C LYS A 92 23.41 13.73 15.66
N ILE A 93 23.52 14.39 16.82
CA ILE A 93 22.36 14.82 17.63
C ILE A 93 21.49 15.82 16.90
N GLU A 94 22.09 16.82 16.25
CA GLU A 94 21.34 17.83 15.49
C GLU A 94 20.63 17.21 14.29
N PHE A 95 21.30 16.36 13.52
CA PHE A 95 20.70 15.64 12.39
C PHE A 95 19.53 14.77 12.84
N TYR A 96 19.74 13.96 13.88
CA TYR A 96 18.70 13.11 14.47
C TYR A 96 17.47 13.92 14.92
N ASN A 97 17.68 15.02 15.63
CA ASN A 97 16.59 15.88 16.10
C ASN A 97 15.85 16.59 14.96
N LEU A 98 16.52 16.86 13.84
CA LEU A 98 15.87 17.44 12.67
C LEU A 98 14.95 16.43 11.99
N LEU A 99 15.42 15.19 11.79
CA LEU A 99 14.64 14.12 11.14
C LEU A 99 13.32 13.85 11.88
N LYS A 100 13.34 13.86 13.21
CA LYS A 100 12.15 13.61 14.05
C LYS A 100 11.03 14.62 13.89
N LYS A 101 11.35 15.84 13.46
CA LYS A 101 10.37 16.94 13.42
C LYS A 101 9.47 16.89 12.20
N PHE A 102 9.89 16.21 11.14
CA PHE A 102 9.24 16.26 9.85
C PHE A 102 9.07 14.85 9.28
N PRO A 103 7.88 14.49 8.77
CA PRO A 103 7.66 13.18 8.18
C PRO A 103 8.53 12.97 6.93
N ILE A 104 9.32 11.90 6.95
CA ILE A 104 10.31 11.56 5.91
C ILE A 104 9.64 11.37 4.55
N ILE A 105 8.41 10.84 4.53
CA ILE A 105 7.64 10.64 3.29
C ILE A 105 7.55 11.94 2.47
N ASN A 106 7.48 13.09 3.12
CA ASN A 106 7.28 14.38 2.46
C ASN A 106 8.54 14.90 1.75
N TYR A 107 9.75 14.43 2.06
CA TYR A 107 10.98 15.04 1.54
C TYR A 107 12.08 14.06 1.13
N HIS A 108 11.90 12.75 1.34
CA HIS A 108 12.93 11.75 1.04
C HIS A 108 13.45 11.82 -0.40
N ARG A 109 12.57 11.98 -1.40
CA ARG A 109 12.97 12.08 -2.82
C ARG A 109 13.88 13.29 -3.07
N ASN A 110 13.49 14.47 -2.58
CA ASN A 110 14.29 15.68 -2.73
C ASN A 110 15.64 15.59 -2.02
N PHE A 111 15.68 14.91 -0.87
CA PHE A 111 16.95 14.61 -0.19
C PHE A 111 17.83 13.70 -1.05
N ILE A 112 17.31 12.59 -1.59
CA ILE A 112 18.06 11.70 -2.49
C ILE A 112 18.59 12.46 -3.72
N ASP A 113 17.76 13.30 -4.33
CA ASP A 113 18.15 14.14 -5.47
C ASP A 113 19.29 15.10 -5.10
N GLU A 114 19.23 15.73 -3.93
CA GLU A 114 20.26 16.66 -3.45
C GLU A 114 21.59 15.93 -3.17
N ILE A 115 21.55 14.78 -2.52
CA ILE A 115 22.74 13.93 -2.29
C ILE A 115 23.37 13.53 -3.63
N SER A 116 22.53 13.15 -4.61
CA SER A 116 22.96 12.78 -5.95
C SER A 116 23.59 13.95 -6.72
N LYS A 117 22.98 15.15 -6.65
CA LYS A 117 23.50 16.39 -7.25
C LYS A 117 24.88 16.76 -6.70
N ARG A 118 25.08 16.58 -5.39
CA ARG A 118 26.35 16.85 -4.70
C ARG A 118 27.43 15.81 -4.99
N ARG A 119 27.06 14.65 -5.57
CA ARG A 119 27.97 13.53 -5.85
C ARG A 119 28.71 13.07 -4.59
N ILE A 120 27.99 12.98 -3.48
CA ILE A 120 28.56 12.53 -2.21
C ILE A 120 29.09 11.11 -2.38
N VAL A 121 30.37 10.92 -2.07
CA VAL A 121 31.04 9.63 -2.18
C VAL A 121 30.54 8.71 -1.08
N VAL A 122 30.10 7.51 -1.46
CA VAL A 122 29.66 6.48 -0.52
C VAL A 122 30.86 5.99 0.29
N THR A 123 30.82 6.17 1.61
CA THR A 123 31.86 5.72 2.55
C THR A 123 31.32 4.64 3.49
N PRO A 124 32.21 3.84 4.13
CA PRO A 124 31.79 2.89 5.17
C PRO A 124 31.00 3.56 6.31
N GLN A 125 31.35 4.80 6.68
CA GLN A 125 30.69 5.57 7.74
C GLN A 125 29.22 5.87 7.41
N ILE A 126 28.89 6.13 6.14
CA ILE A 126 27.50 6.31 5.69
C ILE A 126 26.70 5.03 5.92
N LYS A 127 27.27 3.87 5.55
CA LYS A 127 26.63 2.57 5.74
C LYS A 127 26.46 2.22 7.21
N GLU A 128 27.48 2.47 8.03
CA GLU A 128 27.42 2.29 9.49
C GLU A 128 26.35 3.19 10.13
N LEU A 129 26.22 4.44 9.69
CA LEU A 129 25.17 5.34 10.15
C LEU A 129 23.79 4.80 9.79
N GLY A 130 23.58 4.38 8.54
CA GLY A 130 22.31 3.77 8.09
C GLY A 130 21.95 2.54 8.91
N ARG A 131 22.89 1.60 9.08
CA ARG A 131 22.69 0.39 9.89
C ARG A 131 22.34 0.74 11.34
N TRP A 132 23.06 1.67 11.95
CA TRP A 132 22.79 2.14 13.31
C TRP A 132 21.39 2.76 13.44
N MET A 133 20.99 3.60 12.48
CA MET A 133 19.65 4.21 12.48
C MET A 133 18.55 3.15 12.41
N VAL A 134 18.73 2.09 11.63
CA VAL A 134 17.73 1.01 11.55
C VAL A 134 17.76 0.16 12.82
N MET A 135 18.93 -0.26 13.30
CA MET A 135 19.05 -1.24 14.39
C MET A 135 18.84 -0.66 15.79
N GLU A 136 19.21 0.61 16.02
CA GLU A 136 19.30 1.17 17.37
C GLU A 136 18.37 2.37 17.60
N ALA A 137 17.82 3.01 16.55
CA ALA A 137 16.98 4.19 16.76
C ALA A 137 15.60 3.80 17.35
N PRO A 138 15.13 4.54 18.38
CA PRO A 138 13.79 4.37 18.93
C PRO A 138 12.73 5.24 18.23
N ASP A 139 13.07 6.06 17.23
CA ASP A 139 12.13 7.00 16.59
C ASP A 139 11.92 6.64 15.12
N ARG A 140 10.66 6.48 14.68
CA ARG A 140 10.33 5.90 13.35
C ARG A 140 10.88 6.69 12.17
N GLU A 141 10.87 8.02 12.23
CA GLU A 141 11.39 8.87 11.16
C GLU A 141 12.91 8.70 10.97
N VAL A 142 13.64 8.43 12.07
CA VAL A 142 15.07 8.13 11.97
C VAL A 142 15.31 6.75 11.37
N VAL A 143 14.48 5.75 11.72
CA VAL A 143 14.54 4.41 11.11
C VAL A 143 14.27 4.49 9.60
N LYS A 144 13.23 5.22 9.18
CA LYS A 144 12.92 5.47 7.77
C LYS A 144 14.09 6.11 7.02
N MET A 145 14.72 7.13 7.59
CA MET A 145 15.93 7.73 7.01
C MET A 145 17.09 6.73 6.92
N GLY A 146 17.28 5.91 7.95
CA GLY A 146 18.28 4.85 7.94
C GLY A 146 18.10 3.87 6.78
N ILE A 147 16.86 3.44 6.53
CA ILE A 147 16.51 2.58 5.38
C ILE A 147 16.86 3.26 4.06
N ILE A 148 16.50 4.54 3.89
CA ILE A 148 16.83 5.32 2.70
C ILE A 148 18.35 5.42 2.49
N ILE A 149 19.10 5.73 3.54
CA ILE A 149 20.57 5.82 3.52
C ILE A 149 21.20 4.49 3.07
N LEU A 150 20.68 3.35 3.56
CA LEU A 150 21.16 2.04 3.16
C LEU A 150 20.90 1.75 1.67
N GLY A 151 19.75 2.19 1.13
CA GLY A 151 19.45 2.13 -0.30
C GLY A 151 20.44 2.91 -1.15
N ILE A 152 20.57 4.22 -0.90
CA ILE A 152 21.43 5.11 -1.71
C ILE A 152 22.93 4.84 -1.54
N SER A 153 23.33 4.17 -0.46
CA SER A 153 24.72 3.72 -0.26
C SER A 153 25.03 2.37 -0.89
N HIS A 154 24.06 1.79 -1.61
CA HIS A 154 24.15 0.48 -2.24
C HIS A 154 24.66 -0.62 -1.27
N ASP A 155 24.15 -0.62 -0.04
CA ASP A 155 24.57 -1.54 1.00
C ASP A 155 23.84 -2.89 0.96
N VAL A 156 24.22 -3.72 -0.02
CA VAL A 156 23.59 -5.04 -0.29
C VAL A 156 23.62 -5.97 0.93
N ASP A 157 24.65 -5.88 1.76
CA ASP A 157 24.79 -6.69 2.99
C ASP A 157 23.68 -6.42 4.01
N SER A 158 22.99 -5.28 3.90
CA SER A 158 21.87 -4.93 4.79
C SER A 158 20.52 -5.47 4.32
N ILE A 159 20.42 -6.17 3.18
CA ILE A 159 19.15 -6.77 2.72
C ILE A 159 18.47 -7.64 3.81
N PRO A 160 19.16 -8.53 4.55
CA PRO A 160 18.54 -9.30 5.62
C PRO A 160 17.95 -8.42 6.75
N LEU A 161 18.66 -7.34 7.11
CA LEU A 161 18.19 -6.35 8.08
C LEU A 161 16.92 -5.65 7.59
N LEU A 162 16.92 -5.21 6.33
CA LEU A 162 15.79 -4.54 5.68
C LEU A 162 14.56 -5.48 5.59
N LYS A 163 14.75 -6.75 5.23
CA LYS A 163 13.68 -7.77 5.25
C LYS A 163 13.10 -7.97 6.64
N SER A 164 13.93 -7.91 7.68
CA SER A 164 13.47 -8.08 9.06
C SER A 164 12.63 -6.89 9.54
N ILE A 165 13.03 -5.66 9.26
CA ILE A 165 12.25 -4.47 9.68
C ILE A 165 10.97 -4.28 8.85
N ALA A 166 10.98 -4.70 7.58
CA ALA A 166 9.81 -4.59 6.69
C ALA A 166 8.62 -5.49 7.05
N LYS A 167 8.78 -6.38 8.03
CA LYS A 167 7.67 -7.14 8.63
C LYS A 167 6.63 -6.24 9.30
N HIS A 168 7.01 -5.01 9.62
CA HIS A 168 6.09 -3.99 10.14
C HIS A 168 5.71 -3.01 9.03
N GLY A 169 4.41 -2.78 8.85
CA GLY A 169 3.85 -2.02 7.72
C GLY A 169 4.39 -0.59 7.57
N GLU A 170 4.76 0.06 8.69
CA GLU A 170 5.33 1.42 8.73
C GLU A 170 6.61 1.56 7.87
N PHE A 171 7.40 0.48 7.73
CA PHE A 171 8.71 0.53 7.08
C PHE A 171 8.72 -0.10 5.69
N THR A 172 7.66 -0.79 5.31
CA THR A 172 7.61 -1.62 4.10
C THR A 172 7.83 -0.82 2.82
N TYR A 173 7.19 0.35 2.67
CA TYR A 173 7.40 1.23 1.50
C TYR A 173 8.87 1.64 1.36
N TYR A 174 9.47 2.10 2.46
CA TYR A 174 10.87 2.54 2.48
C TYR A 174 11.83 1.40 2.17
N VAL A 175 11.56 0.20 2.69
CA VAL A 175 12.36 -0.98 2.37
C VAL A 175 12.20 -1.35 0.90
N GLY A 176 10.99 -1.29 0.32
CA GLY A 176 10.80 -1.48 -1.12
C GLY A 176 11.64 -0.51 -1.94
N SER A 177 11.62 0.78 -1.58
CA SER A 177 12.43 1.82 -2.24
C SER A 177 13.93 1.57 -2.07
N ALA A 178 14.39 1.14 -0.90
CA ALA A 178 15.78 0.76 -0.70
C ALA A 178 16.16 -0.48 -1.53
N LEU A 179 15.32 -1.52 -1.57
CA LEU A 179 15.57 -2.72 -2.36
C LEU A 179 15.71 -2.40 -3.85
N TYR A 180 14.90 -1.47 -4.37
CA TYR A 180 15.00 -0.99 -5.76
C TYR A 180 16.42 -0.53 -6.12
N GLU A 181 17.09 0.16 -5.21
CA GLU A 181 18.48 0.62 -5.37
C GLU A 181 19.54 -0.49 -5.14
N LEU A 182 19.17 -1.56 -4.43
CA LEU A 182 20.10 -2.60 -3.97
C LEU A 182 20.16 -3.82 -4.88
N THR A 183 19.08 -4.16 -5.57
CA THR A 183 19.02 -5.42 -6.31
C THR A 183 18.04 -5.39 -7.49
N PRO A 184 18.41 -5.99 -8.64
CA PRO A 184 17.48 -6.14 -9.77
C PRO A 184 16.30 -7.09 -9.50
N GLN A 185 16.27 -7.81 -8.37
CA GLN A 185 15.16 -8.66 -7.94
C GLN A 185 14.28 -7.99 -6.87
N TRP A 186 14.40 -6.68 -6.68
CA TRP A 186 13.72 -5.94 -5.61
C TRP A 186 12.21 -6.17 -5.58
N ASP A 187 11.58 -6.27 -6.75
CA ASP A 187 10.15 -6.39 -6.95
C ASP A 187 9.62 -7.75 -6.48
N LEU A 188 10.29 -8.83 -6.88
CA LEU A 188 9.99 -10.18 -6.41
C LEU A 188 10.24 -10.30 -4.89
N MET A 189 11.35 -9.72 -4.39
CA MET A 189 11.60 -9.70 -2.95
C MET A 189 10.56 -8.89 -2.19
N LEU A 190 10.08 -7.78 -2.75
CA LEU A 190 9.04 -6.97 -2.12
C LEU A 190 7.71 -7.72 -2.09
N ILE A 191 7.35 -8.45 -3.15
CA ILE A 191 6.19 -9.35 -3.15
C ILE A 191 6.26 -10.34 -1.98
N ASP A 192 7.39 -11.03 -1.80
CA ASP A 192 7.57 -11.99 -0.71
C ASP A 192 7.40 -11.34 0.68
N ILE A 193 7.87 -10.10 0.83
CA ILE A 193 7.75 -9.33 2.07
C ILE A 193 6.29 -8.94 2.34
N ILE A 194 5.58 -8.46 1.32
CA ILE A 194 4.25 -7.86 1.50
C ILE A 194 3.11 -8.86 1.43
N GLU A 195 3.32 -10.05 0.87
CA GLU A 195 2.32 -11.10 0.76
C GLU A 195 1.58 -11.38 2.09
N PRO A 196 2.26 -11.55 3.24
CA PRO A 196 1.61 -11.76 4.54
C PRO A 196 1.10 -10.47 5.21
N LEU A 197 1.43 -9.29 4.69
CA LEU A 197 1.07 -8.01 5.31
C LEU A 197 -0.37 -7.61 5.00
N TYR A 198 -0.91 -6.76 5.87
CA TYR A 198 -2.22 -6.14 5.78
C TYR A 198 -2.10 -4.61 5.77
N TYR A 199 -3.17 -3.93 5.35
CA TYR A 199 -3.35 -2.47 5.46
C TYR A 199 -2.34 -1.62 4.65
N TRP A 200 -2.08 -0.39 5.12
CA TRP A 200 -1.51 0.70 4.32
C TRP A 200 -0.06 0.47 3.90
N GLY A 201 0.76 -0.20 4.72
CA GLY A 201 2.11 -0.57 4.35
C GLY A 201 2.16 -1.45 3.10
N ARG A 202 1.19 -2.37 2.96
CA ARG A 202 1.02 -3.17 1.75
C ARG A 202 0.53 -2.33 0.59
N VAL A 203 -0.47 -1.46 0.80
CA VAL A 203 -1.01 -0.58 -0.25
C VAL A 203 0.12 0.25 -0.89
N MET A 204 0.92 0.94 -0.07
CA MET A 204 2.03 1.76 -0.55
C MET A 204 3.12 0.94 -1.26
N ALA A 205 3.41 -0.28 -0.80
CA ALA A 205 4.36 -1.17 -1.46
C ALA A 205 3.84 -1.68 -2.81
N VAL A 206 2.54 -1.94 -2.94
CA VAL A 206 1.91 -2.30 -4.22
C VAL A 206 1.99 -1.14 -5.20
N THR A 207 1.79 0.10 -4.74
CA THR A 207 2.04 1.29 -5.59
C THR A 207 3.47 1.30 -6.11
N LEU A 208 4.45 1.06 -5.24
CA LEU A 208 5.85 1.02 -5.67
C LEU A 208 6.08 -0.03 -6.78
N LEU A 209 5.47 -1.22 -6.65
CA LEU A 209 5.52 -2.24 -7.70
C LEU A 209 4.89 -1.75 -9.02
N LEU A 210 3.74 -1.07 -8.96
CA LEU A 210 3.06 -0.56 -10.15
C LEU A 210 3.85 0.57 -10.83
N ASP A 211 4.47 1.46 -10.06
CA ASP A 211 5.20 2.62 -10.57
C ASP A 211 6.55 2.25 -11.19
N TYR A 212 7.27 1.29 -10.60
CA TYR A 212 8.69 1.07 -10.91
C TYR A 212 9.03 -0.30 -11.50
N SER A 213 8.17 -1.31 -11.34
CA SER A 213 8.47 -2.64 -11.90
C SER A 213 8.16 -2.71 -13.39
N LEU A 214 9.15 -3.15 -14.17
CA LEU A 214 8.98 -3.43 -15.60
C LEU A 214 8.65 -4.92 -15.88
N ARG A 215 8.57 -5.76 -14.83
CA ARG A 215 8.32 -7.20 -14.96
C ARG A 215 6.85 -7.51 -15.22
N GLU A 216 6.60 -8.25 -16.29
CA GLU A 216 5.26 -8.68 -16.67
C GLU A 216 4.63 -9.61 -15.62
N GLU A 217 5.41 -10.45 -14.94
CA GLU A 217 4.95 -11.29 -13.84
C GLU A 217 4.50 -10.47 -12.62
N VAL A 218 5.20 -9.37 -12.29
CA VAL A 218 4.84 -8.46 -11.20
C VAL A 218 3.57 -7.71 -11.54
N ARG A 219 3.46 -7.17 -12.76
CA ARG A 219 2.21 -6.55 -13.26
C ARG A 219 1.01 -7.51 -13.08
N LYS A 220 1.14 -8.76 -13.53
CA LYS A 220 0.10 -9.79 -13.40
C LYS A 220 -0.24 -10.09 -11.96
N TRP A 221 0.75 -10.09 -11.07
CA TRP A 221 0.56 -10.29 -9.64
C TRP A 221 -0.24 -9.13 -9.03
N CYS A 222 0.11 -7.88 -9.33
CA CYS A 222 -0.62 -6.71 -8.84
C CYS A 222 -2.09 -6.74 -9.25
N VAL A 223 -2.39 -7.05 -10.51
CA VAL A 223 -3.78 -7.24 -10.99
C VAL A 223 -4.53 -8.31 -10.20
N ARG A 224 -3.89 -9.43 -9.88
CA ARG A 224 -4.54 -10.60 -9.24
C ARG A 224 -4.67 -10.49 -7.72
N TYR A 225 -3.73 -9.79 -7.08
CA TYR A 225 -3.47 -9.89 -5.64
C TYR A 225 -3.15 -8.56 -4.95
N GLY A 226 -2.81 -7.50 -5.69
CA GLY A 226 -2.34 -6.22 -5.11
C GLY A 226 -3.38 -5.51 -4.23
N PHE A 227 -4.67 -5.73 -4.51
CA PHE A 227 -5.78 -5.15 -3.75
C PHE A 227 -6.24 -5.97 -2.54
N ARG A 228 -5.65 -7.16 -2.33
CA ARG A 228 -6.03 -8.05 -1.23
C ARG A 228 -5.39 -7.61 0.08
N HIS A 229 -5.95 -8.09 1.19
CA HIS A 229 -5.48 -7.84 2.55
C HIS A 229 -5.58 -6.37 3.00
N ASN A 230 -6.38 -5.58 2.30
CA ASN A 230 -6.71 -4.21 2.68
C ASN A 230 -8.01 -4.17 3.50
N TYR A 231 -8.20 -3.10 4.27
CA TYR A 231 -9.46 -2.84 4.95
C TYR A 231 -10.61 -2.66 3.94
N SER A 232 -10.34 -2.07 2.78
CA SER A 232 -11.26 -2.10 1.64
C SER A 232 -10.42 -2.32 0.38
N PRO A 233 -10.86 -3.16 -0.58
CA PRO A 233 -10.20 -3.24 -1.88
C PRO A 233 -10.22 -1.88 -2.60
N ASP A 234 -11.19 -1.01 -2.31
CA ASP A 234 -11.38 0.28 -2.97
C ASP A 234 -10.18 1.21 -2.86
N TYR A 235 -9.32 1.03 -1.85
CA TYR A 235 -8.16 1.90 -1.65
C TYR A 235 -7.12 1.82 -2.76
N ASN A 236 -7.00 0.70 -3.47
CA ASN A 236 -6.01 0.57 -4.55
C ASN A 236 -6.41 -0.41 -5.67
N ILE A 237 -7.65 -0.92 -5.67
CA ILE A 237 -8.16 -1.77 -6.76
C ILE A 237 -8.06 -1.04 -8.09
N GLU A 238 -8.43 0.24 -8.13
CA GLU A 238 -8.40 1.04 -9.33
C GLU A 238 -6.98 1.17 -9.91
N ASP A 239 -5.98 1.43 -9.07
CA ASP A 239 -4.58 1.48 -9.48
C ASP A 239 -4.11 0.13 -10.01
N CYS A 240 -4.42 -0.96 -9.30
CA CYS A 240 -4.07 -2.31 -9.72
C CYS A 240 -4.65 -2.64 -11.11
N MET A 241 -5.88 -2.19 -11.41
CA MET A 241 -6.54 -2.49 -12.68
C MET A 241 -6.14 -1.55 -13.81
N LYS A 242 -6.04 -0.25 -13.53
CA LYS A 242 -5.68 0.77 -14.53
C LYS A 242 -4.20 0.67 -14.88
N GLN A 243 -3.31 0.74 -13.90
CA GLN A 243 -1.87 0.71 -14.13
C GLN A 243 -1.39 -0.69 -14.50
N GLY A 244 -2.00 -1.72 -13.90
CA GLY A 244 -1.72 -3.11 -14.23
C GLY A 244 -2.27 -3.57 -15.59
N ASP A 245 -3.03 -2.75 -16.31
CA ASP A 245 -3.68 -3.07 -17.59
C ASP A 245 -4.44 -4.40 -17.55
N ILE A 246 -5.53 -4.44 -16.77
CA ILE A 246 -6.36 -5.64 -16.64
C ILE A 246 -6.93 -6.10 -17.99
N LEU A 247 -7.23 -5.18 -18.92
CA LEU A 247 -7.81 -5.51 -20.22
C LEU A 247 -6.86 -6.36 -21.08
N LYS A 248 -5.55 -6.13 -21.00
CA LYS A 248 -4.53 -6.99 -21.62
C LYS A 248 -4.65 -8.45 -21.19
N ASP A 249 -5.08 -8.71 -19.96
CA ASP A 249 -5.32 -10.06 -19.46
C ASP A 249 -6.74 -10.56 -19.79
N MET A 250 -7.76 -9.72 -19.66
CA MET A 250 -9.17 -10.10 -19.91
C MET A 250 -9.47 -10.44 -21.37
N ARG A 251 -8.79 -9.79 -22.32
CA ARG A 251 -8.95 -10.05 -23.77
C ARG A 251 -8.41 -11.43 -24.19
N LYS A 252 -7.78 -12.19 -23.28
CA LYS A 252 -7.38 -13.59 -23.50
C LYS A 252 -8.56 -14.52 -23.20
N GLU A 253 -8.65 -15.63 -23.94
CA GLU A 253 -9.81 -16.54 -23.86
C GLU A 253 -9.87 -17.41 -22.60
N LYS A 254 -8.74 -17.58 -21.89
CA LYS A 254 -8.66 -18.42 -20.68
C LYS A 254 -8.26 -17.57 -19.48
N TRP A 255 -9.17 -17.45 -18.50
CA TRP A 255 -8.86 -16.77 -17.23
C TRP A 255 -8.58 -17.79 -16.14
N ASP A 256 -7.49 -17.55 -15.42
CA ASP A 256 -7.22 -18.25 -14.16
C ASP A 256 -8.17 -17.76 -13.04
N GLU A 257 -8.32 -18.56 -11.98
CA GLU A 257 -9.19 -18.19 -10.84
C GLU A 257 -8.77 -16.87 -10.14
N PRO A 258 -7.48 -16.55 -9.97
CA PRO A 258 -7.06 -15.25 -9.47
C PRO A 258 -7.53 -14.06 -10.32
N LEU A 259 -7.42 -14.14 -11.65
CA LEU A 259 -7.87 -13.10 -12.57
C LEU A 259 -9.38 -12.96 -12.53
N LEU A 260 -10.13 -14.07 -12.54
CA LEU A 260 -11.58 -14.00 -12.40
C LEU A 260 -12.01 -13.28 -11.12
N ARG A 261 -11.35 -13.56 -10.00
CA ARG A 261 -11.63 -12.90 -8.71
C ARG A 261 -11.31 -11.41 -8.76
N ALA A 262 -10.18 -11.03 -9.37
CA ALA A 262 -9.82 -9.64 -9.59
C ALA A 262 -10.87 -8.89 -10.42
N VAL A 263 -11.31 -9.48 -11.55
CA VAL A 263 -12.37 -8.92 -12.40
C VAL A 263 -13.67 -8.77 -11.62
N GLN A 264 -14.07 -9.77 -10.83
CA GLN A 264 -15.30 -9.71 -10.03
C GLN A 264 -15.29 -8.55 -9.04
N VAL A 265 -14.19 -8.37 -8.32
CA VAL A 265 -14.03 -7.25 -7.37
C VAL A 265 -14.05 -5.92 -8.12
N TYR A 266 -13.37 -5.83 -9.26
CA TYR A 266 -13.34 -4.59 -10.03
C TYR A 266 -14.70 -4.23 -10.66
N VAL A 267 -15.48 -5.22 -11.12
CA VAL A 267 -16.85 -4.97 -11.61
C VAL A 267 -17.73 -4.42 -10.50
N VAL A 268 -17.67 -4.98 -9.28
CA VAL A 268 -18.41 -4.43 -8.13
C VAL A 268 -17.98 -2.99 -7.85
N PHE A 269 -16.66 -2.74 -7.78
CA PHE A 269 -16.10 -1.40 -7.60
C PHE A 269 -16.61 -0.40 -8.64
N LEU A 270 -16.61 -0.78 -9.93
CA LEU A 270 -17.10 0.06 -11.02
C LEU A 270 -18.59 0.39 -10.87
N LEU A 271 -19.42 -0.58 -10.48
CA LEU A 271 -20.86 -0.37 -10.32
C LEU A 271 -21.20 0.52 -9.11
N GLU A 272 -20.50 0.32 -7.99
CA GLU A 272 -20.69 1.13 -6.78
C GLU A 272 -20.19 2.58 -6.94
N ASN A 273 -19.26 2.78 -7.88
CA ASN A 273 -18.64 4.07 -8.13
C ASN A 273 -18.98 4.69 -9.50
N ALA A 274 -19.96 4.14 -10.23
CA ALA A 274 -20.32 4.56 -11.60
C ALA A 274 -20.74 6.05 -11.77
N ARG A 275 -20.86 6.81 -10.67
CA ARG A 275 -20.97 8.27 -10.66
C ARG A 275 -19.68 9.00 -11.06
N TYR A 276 -18.53 8.31 -11.04
CA TYR A 276 -17.23 8.83 -11.46
C TYR A 276 -16.81 8.24 -12.81
N SER A 277 -15.88 8.91 -13.49
CA SER A 277 -15.45 8.51 -14.84
C SER A 277 -14.37 7.41 -14.83
N TYR A 278 -14.64 6.32 -15.55
CA TYR A 278 -13.78 5.17 -15.76
C TYR A 278 -13.65 4.88 -17.26
N LYS A 279 -12.46 5.15 -17.80
CA LYS A 279 -12.14 5.00 -19.23
C LYS A 279 -12.53 3.66 -19.87
N ASN A 280 -12.52 2.57 -19.12
CA ASN A 280 -12.70 1.22 -19.66
C ASN A 280 -13.80 0.42 -18.93
N GLY A 281 -14.67 1.09 -18.17
CA GLY A 281 -15.63 0.43 -17.29
C GLY A 281 -16.60 -0.50 -18.04
N GLY A 282 -17.18 -0.01 -19.14
CA GLY A 282 -18.11 -0.77 -19.96
C GLY A 282 -17.51 -2.05 -20.56
N GLU A 283 -16.30 -1.96 -21.12
CA GLU A 283 -15.62 -3.12 -21.72
C GLU A 283 -15.32 -4.20 -20.67
N VAL A 284 -14.88 -3.80 -19.47
CA VAL A 284 -14.62 -4.73 -18.35
C VAL A 284 -15.89 -5.51 -17.99
N ILE A 285 -17.02 -4.81 -17.82
CA ILE A 285 -18.30 -5.43 -17.48
C ILE A 285 -18.75 -6.40 -18.59
N ARG A 286 -18.68 -5.97 -19.86
CA ARG A 286 -19.06 -6.82 -21.00
C ARG A 286 -18.19 -8.08 -21.09
N LEU A 287 -16.88 -7.95 -20.97
CA LEU A 287 -15.96 -9.09 -21.01
C LEU A 287 -16.20 -10.05 -19.84
N TYR A 288 -16.52 -9.55 -18.64
CA TYR A 288 -16.93 -10.37 -17.50
C TYR A 288 -18.19 -11.20 -17.79
N LEU A 289 -19.23 -10.58 -18.35
CA LEU A 289 -20.47 -11.28 -18.71
C LEU A 289 -20.22 -12.34 -19.78
N LYS A 290 -19.51 -11.98 -20.87
CA LYS A 290 -19.10 -12.92 -21.93
C LYS A 290 -18.32 -14.12 -21.37
N TYR A 291 -17.48 -13.91 -20.37
CA TYR A 291 -16.70 -14.98 -19.74
C TYR A 291 -17.55 -15.89 -18.84
N THR A 292 -18.56 -15.36 -18.15
CA THR A 292 -19.25 -16.07 -17.06
C THR A 292 -20.62 -16.61 -17.43
N ILE A 293 -21.33 -15.99 -18.38
CA ILE A 293 -22.69 -16.39 -18.77
C ILE A 293 -22.71 -17.81 -19.31
N GLY A 294 -23.63 -18.62 -18.78
CA GLY A 294 -23.79 -20.03 -19.15
C GLY A 294 -22.68 -20.97 -18.66
N LYS A 295 -21.54 -20.45 -18.19
CA LYS A 295 -20.38 -21.25 -17.75
C LYS A 295 -20.24 -21.34 -16.22
N ARG A 296 -20.67 -20.31 -15.49
CA ARG A 296 -20.66 -20.29 -14.02
C ARG A 296 -22.06 -20.10 -13.46
N ARG A 297 -22.24 -20.59 -12.23
CA ARG A 297 -23.42 -20.38 -11.38
C ARG A 297 -22.94 -20.35 -9.93
N GLY A 298 -23.22 -19.28 -9.20
CA GLY A 298 -22.80 -19.14 -7.81
C GLY A 298 -23.18 -17.77 -7.23
N TYR A 299 -23.06 -17.63 -5.90
CA TYR A 299 -23.52 -16.44 -5.18
C TYR A 299 -22.83 -15.14 -5.62
N ILE A 300 -21.52 -15.18 -5.92
CA ILE A 300 -20.79 -13.99 -6.40
C ILE A 300 -21.37 -13.50 -7.73
N GLN A 301 -21.59 -14.42 -8.68
CA GLN A 301 -22.16 -14.08 -9.98
C GLN A 301 -23.62 -13.63 -9.85
N PHE A 302 -24.41 -14.27 -8.99
CA PHE A 302 -25.77 -13.83 -8.66
C PHE A 302 -25.78 -12.37 -8.19
N HIS A 303 -24.89 -11.99 -7.27
CA HIS A 303 -24.83 -10.63 -6.76
C HIS A 303 -24.40 -9.62 -7.80
N ILE A 304 -23.38 -9.92 -8.61
CA ILE A 304 -22.95 -9.01 -9.68
C ILE A 304 -24.08 -8.81 -10.70
N ILE A 305 -24.77 -9.87 -11.13
CA ILE A 305 -25.92 -9.74 -12.05
C ILE A 305 -27.06 -8.93 -11.41
N ARG A 306 -27.32 -9.12 -10.11
CA ARG A 306 -28.32 -8.32 -9.39
C ARG A 306 -27.93 -6.84 -9.33
N GLN A 307 -26.68 -6.52 -9.02
CA GLN A 307 -26.19 -5.13 -9.04
C GLN A 307 -26.28 -4.53 -10.45
N LEU A 308 -25.94 -5.29 -11.48
CA LEU A 308 -26.11 -4.87 -12.89
C LEU A 308 -27.58 -4.61 -13.22
N CYS A 309 -28.52 -5.40 -12.71
CA CYS A 309 -29.94 -5.13 -12.90
C CYS A 309 -30.38 -3.81 -12.25
N GLU A 310 -29.89 -3.49 -11.06
CA GLU A 310 -30.15 -2.19 -10.42
C GLU A 310 -29.47 -1.04 -11.18
N PHE A 311 -28.23 -1.22 -11.62
CA PHE A 311 -27.51 -0.27 -12.48
C PHE A 311 -28.31 0.03 -13.75
N LEU A 312 -28.82 -0.98 -14.45
CA LEU A 312 -29.61 -0.80 -15.68
C LEU A 312 -30.91 -0.01 -15.45
N LYS A 313 -31.57 -0.18 -14.29
CA LYS A 313 -32.76 0.61 -13.92
C LYS A 313 -32.41 2.08 -13.64
N ILE A 314 -31.22 2.34 -13.10
CA ILE A 314 -30.72 3.71 -12.88
C ILE A 314 -30.43 4.36 -14.23
N THR A 315 -29.74 3.65 -15.14
CA THR A 315 -29.34 4.19 -16.44
C THR A 315 -30.50 4.45 -17.39
N GLU A 316 -31.65 3.79 -17.21
CA GLU A 316 -32.90 4.14 -17.90
C GLU A 316 -33.34 5.59 -17.61
N LYS A 317 -33.03 6.11 -16.43
CA LYS A 317 -33.39 7.46 -15.99
C LYS A 317 -32.24 8.45 -16.13
N ASP A 318 -31.01 7.98 -15.98
CA ASP A 318 -29.80 8.80 -15.98
C ASP A 318 -28.67 8.14 -16.78
N LYS A 319 -28.52 8.58 -18.03
CA LYS A 319 -27.49 8.06 -18.94
C LYS A 319 -26.07 8.46 -18.55
N THR A 320 -25.87 9.42 -17.64
CA THR A 320 -24.53 9.86 -17.23
C THR A 320 -23.72 8.70 -16.61
N PHE A 321 -24.38 7.73 -15.99
CA PHE A 321 -23.76 6.52 -15.46
C PHE A 321 -23.16 5.62 -16.57
N VAL A 322 -23.76 5.57 -17.75
CA VAL A 322 -23.25 4.85 -18.93
C VAL A 322 -22.04 5.57 -19.51
N GLU A 323 -22.15 6.90 -19.64
CA GLU A 323 -21.09 7.78 -20.13
C GLU A 323 -19.86 7.74 -19.22
N ASN A 324 -20.08 7.78 -17.90
CA ASN A 324 -19.04 7.69 -16.89
C ASN A 324 -18.25 6.38 -16.98
N LEU A 325 -18.90 5.25 -17.29
CA LEU A 325 -18.21 3.98 -17.51
C LEU A 325 -17.58 3.85 -18.92
N ASN A 326 -17.66 4.90 -19.74
CA ASN A 326 -17.23 4.91 -21.14
C ASN A 326 -17.78 3.69 -21.92
N MET A 327 -19.05 3.39 -21.72
CA MET A 327 -19.73 2.25 -22.33
C MET A 327 -20.34 2.68 -23.66
N SER A 328 -20.02 1.96 -24.74
CA SER A 328 -20.66 2.20 -26.04
C SER A 328 -22.13 1.75 -26.05
N GLU A 329 -22.91 2.23 -27.01
CA GLU A 329 -24.31 1.75 -27.18
C GLU A 329 -24.38 0.24 -27.43
N GLU A 330 -23.38 -0.32 -28.13
CA GLU A 330 -23.24 -1.75 -28.35
C GLU A 330 -22.94 -2.48 -27.03
N ASP A 331 -21.97 -2.01 -26.25
CA ASP A 331 -21.66 -2.60 -24.93
C ASP A 331 -22.89 -2.58 -24.01
N TYR A 332 -23.61 -1.46 -23.96
CA TYR A 332 -24.80 -1.31 -23.14
C TYR A 332 -25.91 -2.27 -23.56
N SER A 333 -26.14 -2.40 -24.87
CA SER A 333 -27.15 -3.31 -25.43
C SER A 333 -26.83 -4.77 -25.15
N ASP A 334 -25.58 -5.18 -25.36
CA ASP A 334 -25.09 -6.52 -25.05
C ASP A 334 -25.28 -6.86 -23.57
N ILE A 335 -24.82 -5.96 -22.68
CA ILE A 335 -24.96 -6.12 -21.22
C ILE A 335 -26.45 -6.23 -20.85
N TRP A 336 -27.31 -5.38 -21.41
CA TRP A 336 -28.75 -5.42 -21.14
C TRP A 336 -29.35 -6.76 -21.55
N ILE A 337 -29.09 -7.24 -22.76
CA ILE A 337 -29.62 -8.52 -23.27
C ILE A 337 -29.16 -9.68 -22.39
N ASP A 338 -27.87 -9.72 -22.08
CA ASP A 338 -27.23 -10.77 -21.31
C ASP A 338 -27.80 -10.85 -19.88
N VAL A 339 -27.90 -9.70 -19.19
CA VAL A 339 -28.49 -9.61 -17.84
C VAL A 339 -29.96 -10.04 -17.87
N HIS A 340 -30.76 -9.54 -18.82
CA HIS A 340 -32.19 -9.87 -18.91
C HIS A 340 -32.45 -11.35 -19.22
N LYS A 341 -31.56 -11.98 -19.98
CA LYS A 341 -31.62 -13.42 -20.25
C LYS A 341 -31.24 -14.22 -19.01
N GLU A 342 -30.21 -13.80 -18.28
CA GLU A 342 -29.68 -14.53 -17.14
C GLU A 342 -30.65 -14.51 -15.95
N ILE A 343 -31.27 -13.36 -15.66
CA ILE A 343 -32.21 -13.23 -14.53
C ILE A 343 -33.43 -14.15 -14.70
N LYS A 344 -33.86 -14.46 -15.94
CA LYS A 344 -35.00 -15.35 -16.22
C LYS A 344 -34.68 -16.83 -15.99
N LYS A 345 -33.42 -17.20 -15.77
CA LYS A 345 -33.03 -18.62 -15.64
C LYS A 345 -33.43 -19.20 -14.28
N PRO A 346 -33.77 -20.51 -14.21
CA PRO A 346 -34.21 -21.15 -12.96
C PRO A 346 -33.23 -21.01 -11.79
N TRP A 347 -31.92 -21.06 -12.07
CA TRP A 347 -30.90 -20.95 -11.02
C TRP A 347 -30.91 -19.58 -10.35
N PHE A 348 -31.12 -18.51 -11.13
CA PHE A 348 -31.15 -17.14 -10.64
C PHE A 348 -32.45 -16.90 -9.86
N GLN A 349 -33.58 -17.33 -10.41
CA GLN A 349 -34.89 -17.23 -9.76
C GLN A 349 -34.94 -18.00 -8.43
N LYS A 350 -34.30 -19.17 -8.37
CA LYS A 350 -34.14 -19.92 -7.11
C LYS A 350 -33.41 -19.10 -6.05
N LEU A 351 -32.25 -18.52 -6.39
CA LEU A 351 -31.47 -17.70 -5.44
C LEU A 351 -32.17 -16.40 -5.07
N LEU A 352 -32.97 -15.82 -5.97
CA LEU A 352 -33.78 -14.62 -5.71
C LEU A 352 -34.87 -14.88 -4.67
N GLY A 353 -35.46 -16.07 -4.66
CA GLY A 353 -36.48 -16.50 -3.70
C GLY A 353 -35.93 -17.01 -2.36
N GLU A 354 -34.61 -17.21 -2.24
CA GLU A 354 -33.98 -17.62 -0.98
C GLU A 354 -33.83 -16.42 -0.04
N ASN A 355 -34.65 -16.37 1.02
CA ASN A 355 -34.54 -15.35 2.07
C ASN A 355 -33.36 -15.71 2.99
N ARG A 356 -32.14 -15.35 2.59
CA ARG A 356 -30.95 -15.48 3.44
C ARG A 356 -30.40 -14.09 3.77
N THR A 357 -30.40 -13.76 5.06
CA THR A 357 -29.50 -12.74 5.63
C THR A 357 -28.08 -13.11 5.23
N TYR A 358 -27.48 -12.27 4.39
CA TYR A 358 -26.22 -12.55 3.71
C TYR A 358 -25.10 -12.77 4.72
N ARG A 359 -24.51 -13.97 4.70
CA ARG A 359 -23.18 -14.23 5.27
C ARG A 359 -22.15 -13.85 4.22
N THR A 360 -21.29 -12.92 4.58
CA THR A 360 -19.93 -12.73 4.10
C THR A 360 -19.72 -12.70 2.60
N TYR A 361 -19.60 -11.50 2.05
CA TYR A 361 -18.76 -11.34 0.87
C TYR A 361 -17.31 -11.66 1.29
N PRO A 362 -16.55 -12.49 0.55
CA PRO A 362 -15.16 -12.77 0.88
C PRO A 362 -14.22 -11.55 0.76
N TYR A 363 -14.76 -10.40 0.33
CA TYR A 363 -14.03 -9.16 0.12
C TYR A 363 -14.66 -7.95 0.83
N THR A 364 -15.81 -8.09 1.48
CA THR A 364 -16.28 -7.06 2.39
C THR A 364 -15.70 -7.38 3.75
N THR A 365 -14.64 -6.66 4.07
CA THR A 365 -14.07 -6.52 5.40
C THR A 365 -15.13 -6.17 6.44
N GLN A 366 -16.32 -5.74 6.02
CA GLN A 366 -17.49 -5.54 6.86
C GLN A 366 -17.78 -6.71 7.81
N GLU A 367 -17.55 -7.98 7.45
CA GLU A 367 -17.76 -9.07 8.42
C GLU A 367 -16.58 -9.33 9.37
N ARG A 368 -15.35 -8.98 8.98
CA ARG A 368 -14.22 -8.97 9.93
C ARG A 368 -14.36 -7.81 10.90
N LEU A 369 -14.86 -6.68 10.43
CA LEU A 369 -15.11 -5.48 11.24
C LEU A 369 -16.37 -5.61 12.08
N ASP A 370 -17.46 -6.18 11.56
CA ASP A 370 -18.64 -6.45 12.36
C ASP A 370 -18.30 -7.43 13.50
N ASN A 371 -17.36 -8.36 13.31
CA ASN A 371 -16.87 -9.19 14.41
C ASN A 371 -15.95 -8.44 15.39
N VAL A 372 -15.09 -7.52 14.94
CA VAL A 372 -14.23 -6.71 15.83
C VAL A 372 -15.05 -5.66 16.59
N VAL A 373 -15.93 -4.93 15.90
CA VAL A 373 -16.82 -3.89 16.47
C VAL A 373 -17.91 -4.48 17.35
N ARG A 374 -18.50 -5.65 17.02
CA ARG A 374 -19.46 -6.31 17.93
C ARG A 374 -18.80 -6.94 19.16
N ASN A 375 -17.50 -7.27 19.09
CA ASN A 375 -16.75 -7.79 20.23
C ASN A 375 -16.13 -6.70 21.10
N LEU A 376 -16.14 -5.43 20.65
CA LEU A 376 -15.62 -4.28 21.41
C LEU A 376 -16.69 -3.50 22.20
N GLY A 377 -17.91 -4.00 22.31
CA GLY A 377 -18.91 -3.60 23.32
C GLY A 377 -18.94 -2.11 23.68
N PHE A 378 -19.41 -1.27 22.76
CA PHE A 378 -19.99 0.03 23.10
C PHE A 378 -21.50 0.00 22.88
#